data_AF-A0A8C6YD42-F1
#
_entry.id   AF-A0A8C6YD42-F1
#
_cell.length_a   1.000
_cell.length_b   1.000
_cell.length_c   1.000
_cell.angle_alpha   90.00
_cell.angle_beta   90.00
_cell.angle_gamma   90.00
#
_symmetry.space_group_name_H-M   'P 1'
#
loop_
_entity.id
_entity.type
_entity.pdbx_description
1 polymer ?
#
loop_
_entity_poly.entity_id
_entity_poly.type
_entity_poly.pdbx_seq_one_letter_code
_entity_poly.pdbx_strand_id
1 'polypeptide(L)'
;MSWFSKSLGNSQGSTGQLKNRLEDLKKPWKKEASPSMLQHSETARLAVDSFLEQGEAGYLQVIGKEKELPFLSAMDMAYMSQHIQNIPEESLLSEVTSGTYFPLMSDIDPPQLELGWPMMPSVTVLNQTEVGLYFQRDKANNVKELLRSLISKAKTVIAIVMDQFTDMEIFSDLIEASNKRHVPVYLILDEKNLKEFAEMCNKMEVTMDDFLNMRIRSVSGDTYYSKAGKKLTGQALEKFVLIDCEQVLAGTYSFTWLCSQLHTSLVMHFKGKIVNDFDREFRCIYAESRSIELQKSTFTKAAENKELQKSYYIIPNFLLIALLTQLISTPYSIQKSKLQSP
;
A
#
# COMPACT_ATOMS: atom_id res chain seq x y z
N MET A 1 -4.50 -14.25 -46.36
CA MET A 1 -3.15 -14.72 -46.73
C MET A 1 -2.53 -15.31 -45.49
N SER A 2 -2.41 -16.64 -45.49
CA SER A 2 -1.81 -17.44 -44.42
C SER A 2 -0.30 -17.19 -44.39
N TRP A 3 0.27 -16.87 -43.22
CA TRP A 3 1.61 -17.33 -42.85
C TRP A 3 1.58 -17.93 -41.43
N PHE A 4 1.21 -19.21 -41.42
CA PHE A 4 1.75 -20.34 -40.66
C PHE A 4 1.90 -20.32 -39.13
N SER A 5 1.11 -21.21 -38.53
CA SER A 5 1.46 -22.05 -37.39
C SER A 5 2.83 -22.75 -37.57
N LYS A 6 3.68 -22.68 -36.55
CA LYS A 6 4.63 -23.69 -36.04
C LYS A 6 5.43 -22.99 -34.93
N SER A 7 5.27 -23.36 -33.67
CA SER A 7 6.03 -24.46 -33.11
C SER A 7 5.26 -25.16 -31.98
N LEU A 8 4.60 -26.27 -32.32
CA LEU A 8 4.63 -27.43 -31.43
C LEU A 8 5.98 -28.09 -31.71
N GLY A 9 6.96 -27.87 -30.83
CA GLY A 9 8.33 -28.33 -31.00
C GLY A 9 8.92 -28.65 -29.65
N ASN A 10 9.04 -29.95 -29.38
CA ASN A 10 9.91 -30.61 -28.42
C ASN A 10 10.20 -29.92 -27.07
N SER A 11 9.70 -30.58 -26.02
CA SER A 11 10.25 -30.59 -24.67
C SER A 11 11.73 -31.05 -24.63
N GLN A 12 12.64 -30.20 -25.07
CA GLN A 12 14.08 -30.32 -24.82
C GLN A 12 14.65 -28.96 -24.39
N GLY A 13 14.68 -28.74 -23.08
CA GLY A 13 15.71 -27.92 -22.44
C GLY A 13 15.66 -26.40 -22.63
N SER A 14 14.49 -25.78 -22.77
CA SER A 14 14.38 -24.32 -22.68
C SER A 14 14.71 -23.86 -21.25
N THR A 15 15.84 -23.18 -21.09
CA THR A 15 16.19 -22.46 -19.87
C THR A 15 15.16 -21.37 -19.57
N GLY A 16 14.93 -21.07 -18.29
CA GLY A 16 13.96 -20.07 -17.86
C GLY A 16 14.22 -18.69 -18.47
N GLN A 17 13.17 -17.89 -18.64
CA GLN A 17 13.22 -16.58 -19.28
C GLN A 17 14.14 -15.61 -18.52
N LEU A 18 14.06 -15.57 -17.19
CA LEU A 18 14.90 -14.67 -16.37
C LEU A 18 16.36 -15.11 -16.43
N LYS A 19 16.60 -16.42 -16.35
CA LYS A 19 17.94 -17.01 -16.50
C LYS A 19 18.54 -16.70 -17.87
N ASN A 20 17.78 -16.85 -18.94
CA ASN A 20 18.22 -16.53 -20.31
C ASN A 20 18.61 -15.07 -20.45
N ARG A 21 17.78 -14.18 -19.92
CA ARG A 21 18.07 -12.74 -19.94
C ARG A 21 19.38 -12.44 -19.20
N LEU A 22 19.58 -13.02 -18.02
CA LEU A 22 20.83 -12.82 -17.26
C LEU A 22 22.06 -13.35 -18.01
N GLU A 23 21.96 -14.53 -18.65
CA GLU A 23 23.04 -15.08 -19.47
C GLU A 23 23.33 -14.26 -20.73
N ASP A 24 22.32 -13.57 -21.25
CA ASP A 24 22.49 -12.66 -22.38
C ASP A 24 23.11 -11.33 -21.96
N LEU A 25 22.79 -10.80 -20.78
CA LEU A 25 23.43 -9.61 -20.21
C LEU A 25 24.92 -9.82 -19.92
N LYS A 26 25.35 -11.07 -19.66
CA LYS A 26 26.77 -11.40 -19.52
C LYS A 26 27.56 -11.31 -20.84
N LYS A 27 26.88 -11.18 -21.99
CA LYS A 27 27.49 -11.14 -23.32
C LYS A 27 27.50 -9.70 -23.84
N PRO A 28 28.64 -8.98 -23.80
CA PRO A 28 28.70 -7.55 -24.14
C PRO A 28 28.32 -7.22 -25.60
N TRP A 29 28.28 -8.22 -26.48
CA TRP A 29 27.92 -8.05 -27.90
C TRP A 29 26.43 -8.29 -28.20
N LYS A 30 25.63 -8.78 -27.25
CA LYS A 30 24.18 -8.96 -27.45
C LYS A 30 23.47 -7.64 -27.15
N LYS A 31 22.74 -7.11 -28.14
CA LYS A 31 21.76 -6.03 -27.92
C LYS A 31 20.58 -6.60 -27.13
N GLU A 32 20.16 -5.91 -26.07
CA GLU A 32 19.00 -6.32 -25.26
C GLU A 32 17.78 -6.59 -26.15
N ALA A 33 17.18 -7.77 -25.98
CA ALA A 33 15.80 -7.99 -26.42
C ALA A 33 14.85 -7.22 -25.48
N SER A 34 13.72 -6.78 -26.03
CA SER A 34 12.76 -5.83 -25.44
C SER A 34 12.43 -6.03 -23.95
N PRO A 35 12.10 -4.94 -23.20
CA PRO A 35 11.99 -4.95 -21.73
C PRO A 35 10.84 -5.79 -21.13
N SER A 36 9.89 -6.28 -21.93
CA SER A 36 8.67 -6.94 -21.46
C SER A 36 8.78 -8.47 -21.54
N MET A 37 9.24 -9.14 -20.49
CA MET A 37 9.27 -10.62 -20.51
C MET A 37 8.67 -11.29 -19.27
N LEU A 38 8.67 -10.68 -18.09
CA LEU A 38 8.19 -11.37 -16.88
C LEU A 38 6.67 -11.32 -16.67
N GLN A 39 5.98 -10.29 -17.18
CA GLN A 39 4.53 -10.14 -16.96
C GLN A 39 3.69 -11.28 -17.56
N HIS A 40 4.26 -12.05 -18.49
CA HIS A 40 3.60 -13.21 -19.12
C HIS A 40 4.47 -14.48 -19.05
N SER A 41 5.32 -14.61 -18.03
CA SER A 41 6.15 -15.79 -17.85
C SER A 41 5.31 -16.96 -17.32
N GLU A 42 5.05 -17.94 -18.20
CA GLU A 42 4.37 -19.19 -17.81
C GLU A 42 5.17 -19.96 -16.74
N THR A 43 6.50 -19.89 -16.81
CA THR A 43 7.38 -20.48 -15.79
C THR A 43 7.18 -19.82 -14.42
N ALA A 44 7.08 -18.49 -14.37
CA ALA A 44 6.81 -17.79 -13.12
C ALA A 44 5.43 -18.15 -12.58
N ARG A 45 4.41 -18.23 -13.45
CA ARG A 45 3.05 -18.65 -13.10
C ARG A 45 3.03 -20.04 -12.47
N LEU A 46 3.71 -21.03 -13.08
CA LEU A 46 3.81 -22.40 -12.56
C LEU A 46 4.54 -22.46 -11.20
N ALA A 47 5.60 -21.67 -11.04
CA ALA A 47 6.34 -21.63 -9.78
C ALA A 47 5.50 -21.03 -8.65
N VAL A 48 4.73 -19.96 -8.94
CA VAL A 48 3.78 -19.35 -7.98
C VAL A 48 2.63 -20.29 -7.64
N ASP A 49 2.03 -20.98 -8.63
CA ASP A 49 0.98 -21.98 -8.36
C ASP A 49 1.50 -23.08 -7.41
N SER A 50 2.68 -23.63 -7.71
CA SER A 50 3.31 -24.66 -6.88
C SER A 50 3.64 -24.16 -5.48
N PHE A 51 4.06 -22.89 -5.35
CA PHE A 51 4.24 -22.25 -4.04
C PHE A 51 2.93 -22.22 -3.23
N LEU A 52 1.83 -21.80 -3.85
CA LEU A 52 0.53 -21.67 -3.19
C LEU A 52 -0.06 -23.04 -2.78
N GLU A 53 0.34 -24.12 -3.45
CA GLU A 53 -0.12 -25.48 -3.14
C GLU A 53 0.78 -26.20 -2.13
N GLN A 54 2.11 -26.12 -2.31
CA GLN A 54 3.10 -26.99 -1.66
C GLN A 54 4.16 -26.20 -0.88
N GLY A 55 4.02 -24.87 -0.80
CA GLY A 55 4.95 -23.98 -0.13
C GLY A 55 6.29 -23.85 -0.86
N GLU A 56 7.31 -23.43 -0.13
CA GLU A 56 8.65 -23.17 -0.65
C GLU A 56 9.27 -24.38 -1.35
N ALA A 57 9.03 -25.60 -0.86
CA ALA A 57 9.55 -26.82 -1.46
C ALA A 57 9.03 -27.03 -2.89
N GLY A 58 7.71 -26.87 -3.09
CA GLY A 58 7.10 -26.98 -4.41
C GLY A 58 7.55 -25.89 -5.37
N TYR A 59 7.73 -24.68 -4.87
CA TYR A 59 8.31 -23.57 -5.64
C TYR A 59 9.71 -23.92 -6.15
N LEU A 60 10.62 -24.35 -5.26
CA LEU A 60 12.00 -24.69 -5.62
C LEU A 60 12.07 -25.87 -6.59
N GLN A 61 11.17 -26.84 -6.46
CA GLN A 61 11.07 -27.96 -7.41
C GLN A 61 10.75 -27.48 -8.83
N VAL A 62 9.77 -26.57 -8.98
CA VAL A 62 9.42 -26.01 -10.30
C VAL A 62 10.54 -25.14 -10.84
N ILE A 63 11.17 -24.30 -10.02
CA ILE A 63 12.33 -23.49 -10.41
C ILE A 63 13.45 -24.38 -10.97
N GLY A 64 13.75 -25.51 -10.31
CA GLY A 64 14.73 -26.48 -10.78
C GLY A 64 14.34 -27.15 -12.10
N LYS A 65 13.08 -27.58 -12.22
CA LYS A 65 12.53 -28.26 -13.41
C LYS A 65 12.53 -27.35 -14.63
N GLU A 66 12.04 -26.13 -14.47
CA GLU A 66 11.94 -25.11 -15.53
C GLU A 66 13.27 -24.38 -15.77
N LYS A 67 14.33 -24.74 -15.02
CA LYS A 67 15.67 -24.15 -15.09
C LYS A 67 15.61 -22.61 -15.00
N GLU A 68 14.79 -22.09 -14.10
CA GLU A 68 14.63 -20.66 -13.87
C GLU A 68 15.49 -20.20 -12.68
N LEU A 69 15.62 -18.89 -12.50
CA LEU A 69 16.17 -18.30 -11.28
C LEU A 69 15.09 -18.12 -10.21
N PRO A 70 15.39 -18.39 -8.93
CA PRO A 70 14.45 -18.11 -7.85
C PRO A 70 14.24 -16.59 -7.76
N PHE A 71 13.03 -16.13 -8.05
CA PHE A 71 12.66 -14.72 -8.11
C PHE A 71 11.85 -14.22 -6.90
N LEU A 72 11.15 -15.11 -6.17
CA LEU A 72 10.48 -14.76 -4.92
C LEU A 72 11.50 -14.58 -3.79
N SER A 73 11.44 -13.45 -3.09
CA SER A 73 12.23 -13.20 -1.89
C SER A 73 11.59 -13.87 -0.66
N ALA A 74 12.34 -13.94 0.44
CA ALA A 74 11.81 -14.42 1.72
C ALA A 74 10.63 -13.57 2.23
N MET A 75 10.63 -12.26 1.95
CA MET A 75 9.52 -11.37 2.30
C MET A 75 8.27 -11.70 1.48
N ASP A 76 8.43 -11.94 0.17
CA ASP A 76 7.31 -12.32 -0.70
C ASP A 76 6.71 -13.64 -0.25
N MET A 77 7.55 -14.65 -0.01
CA MET A 77 7.08 -15.97 0.45
C MET A 77 6.37 -15.89 1.80
N ALA A 78 6.89 -15.09 2.75
CA ALA A 78 6.24 -14.87 4.04
C ALA A 78 4.87 -14.19 3.88
N TYR A 79 4.81 -13.13 3.06
CA TYR A 79 3.57 -12.43 2.75
C TYR A 79 2.53 -13.38 2.14
N MET A 80 2.92 -14.13 1.10
CA MET A 80 2.06 -15.07 0.41
C MET A 80 1.55 -16.17 1.33
N SER A 81 2.42 -16.72 2.17
CA SER A 81 2.07 -17.78 3.13
C SER A 81 1.07 -17.30 4.19
N GLN A 82 1.17 -16.04 4.62
CA GLN A 82 0.27 -15.46 5.62
C GLN A 82 -1.12 -15.11 5.04
N HIS A 83 -1.19 -14.77 3.75
CA HIS A 83 -2.40 -14.19 3.14
C HIS A 83 -3.10 -15.09 2.12
N ILE A 84 -2.64 -16.33 1.95
CA ILE A 84 -3.29 -17.32 1.10
C ILE A 84 -4.63 -17.77 1.70
N GLN A 85 -5.67 -17.79 0.86
CA GLN A 85 -7.01 -18.24 1.22
C GLN A 85 -7.46 -19.36 0.29
N ASN A 86 -8.22 -20.33 0.82
CA ASN A 86 -8.91 -21.31 -0.03
C ASN A 86 -10.22 -20.69 -0.52
N ILE A 87 -10.50 -20.81 -1.80
CA ILE A 87 -11.81 -20.44 -2.35
C ILE A 87 -12.81 -21.53 -1.93
N PRO A 88 -13.89 -21.20 -1.21
CA PRO A 88 -14.95 -22.17 -0.92
C PRO A 88 -15.54 -22.73 -2.21
N GLU A 89 -15.84 -24.03 -2.27
CA GLU A 89 -16.33 -24.68 -3.50
C GLU A 89 -17.63 -24.05 -4.04
N GLU A 90 -18.45 -23.42 -3.19
CA GLU A 90 -19.67 -22.71 -3.59
C GLU A 90 -19.40 -21.45 -4.44
N SER A 91 -18.27 -20.76 -4.26
CA SER A 91 -17.94 -19.56 -5.04
C SER A 91 -17.24 -19.85 -6.36
N LEU A 92 -16.78 -21.09 -6.58
CA LEU A 92 -16.25 -21.54 -7.87
C LEU A 92 -17.35 -21.63 -8.95
N LEU A 93 -18.61 -21.72 -8.54
CA LEU A 93 -19.76 -21.78 -9.44
C LEU A 93 -20.24 -20.40 -9.90
N SER A 94 -19.88 -19.32 -9.20
CA SER A 94 -20.42 -17.98 -9.45
C SER A 94 -19.48 -17.00 -10.13
N GLU A 95 -18.15 -17.20 -10.12
CA GLU A 95 -17.24 -16.13 -10.59
C GLU A 95 -16.12 -16.51 -11.58
N VAL A 96 -15.74 -17.78 -11.78
CA VAL A 96 -14.53 -18.04 -12.62
C VAL A 96 -14.58 -19.35 -13.40
N THR A 97 -15.43 -19.43 -14.43
CA THR A 97 -15.12 -20.30 -15.58
C THR A 97 -14.44 -19.46 -16.66
N SER A 98 -13.10 -19.44 -16.63
CA SER A 98 -12.27 -18.74 -17.61
C SER A 98 -12.48 -19.34 -19.02
N GLY A 99 -13.06 -18.56 -19.93
CA GLY A 99 -13.15 -18.95 -21.35
C GLY A 99 -14.07 -18.08 -22.20
N THR A 100 -14.95 -17.28 -21.62
CA THR A 100 -15.82 -16.36 -22.35
C THR A 100 -15.73 -14.95 -21.77
N TYR A 101 -15.53 -13.99 -22.66
CA TYR A 101 -15.68 -12.56 -22.36
C TYR A 101 -17.10 -12.35 -21.80
N PHE A 102 -17.20 -11.95 -20.52
CA PHE A 102 -18.47 -11.65 -19.83
C PHE A 102 -18.63 -10.13 -19.67
N PRO A 103 -19.17 -9.42 -20.67
CA PRO A 103 -19.38 -7.97 -20.62
C PRO A 103 -20.51 -7.52 -19.67
N LEU A 104 -21.21 -8.44 -19.01
CA LEU A 104 -22.34 -8.11 -18.11
C LEU A 104 -21.93 -7.81 -16.66
N MET A 105 -20.70 -8.14 -16.24
CA MET A 105 -20.16 -7.78 -14.92
C MET A 105 -19.39 -6.44 -14.93
N SER A 106 -19.21 -5.80 -16.09
CA SER A 106 -18.62 -4.46 -16.20
C SER A 106 -19.63 -3.31 -16.05
N ASP A 107 -20.92 -3.62 -15.95
CA ASP A 107 -22.02 -2.65 -15.97
C ASP A 107 -22.59 -2.36 -14.57
N ILE A 108 -21.77 -2.48 -13.52
CA ILE A 108 -22.14 -1.94 -12.20
C ILE A 108 -21.76 -0.46 -12.21
N ASP A 109 -22.76 0.41 -12.17
CA ASP A 109 -22.52 1.84 -12.01
C ASP A 109 -21.68 2.08 -10.75
N PRO A 110 -20.60 2.87 -10.83
CA PRO A 110 -19.72 3.11 -9.70
C PRO A 110 -20.55 3.66 -8.53
N PRO A 111 -20.34 3.18 -7.29
CA PRO A 111 -21.05 3.67 -6.12
C PRO A 111 -20.96 5.19 -6.06
N GLN A 112 -22.12 5.82 -5.94
CA GLN A 112 -22.20 7.26 -5.90
C GLN A 112 -21.53 7.76 -4.62
N LEU A 113 -20.75 8.84 -4.74
CA LEU A 113 -20.10 9.50 -3.61
C LEU A 113 -21.18 10.08 -2.67
N GLU A 114 -21.53 9.30 -1.64
CA GLU A 114 -22.76 9.43 -0.85
C GLU A 114 -22.90 10.77 -0.11
N LEU A 115 -21.78 11.40 0.26
CA LEU A 115 -21.75 12.69 0.96
C LEU A 115 -21.72 13.88 -0.02
N GLY A 116 -21.83 13.61 -1.32
CA GLY A 116 -21.63 14.58 -2.38
C GLY A 116 -20.16 14.74 -2.78
N TRP A 117 -19.95 15.34 -3.96
CA TRP A 117 -18.63 15.65 -4.48
C TRP A 117 -18.66 16.99 -5.21
N PRO A 118 -17.75 17.93 -4.90
CA PRO A 118 -17.77 19.25 -5.51
C PRO A 118 -17.42 19.17 -7.00
N MET A 119 -17.92 20.13 -7.78
CA MET A 119 -17.38 20.34 -9.11
C MET A 119 -15.96 20.89 -9.00
N MET A 120 -15.07 20.41 -9.87
CA MET A 120 -13.71 20.92 -9.97
C MET A 120 -13.70 22.45 -10.14
N PRO A 121 -13.00 23.21 -9.29
CA PRO A 121 -12.93 24.66 -9.42
C PRO A 121 -12.29 25.07 -10.75
N SER A 122 -12.80 26.14 -11.36
CA SER A 122 -12.27 26.64 -12.65
C SER A 122 -10.79 26.99 -12.57
N VAL A 123 -10.31 27.43 -11.41
CA VAL A 123 -8.89 27.71 -11.15
C VAL A 123 -8.05 26.43 -11.32
N THR A 124 -8.52 25.29 -10.79
CA THR A 124 -7.84 24.00 -10.97
C THR A 124 -7.78 23.57 -12.43
N VAL A 125 -8.87 23.77 -13.18
CA VAL A 125 -8.99 23.34 -14.58
C VAL A 125 -8.15 24.21 -15.52
N LEU A 126 -8.08 25.51 -15.26
CA LEU A 126 -7.44 26.49 -16.13
C LEU A 126 -5.95 26.68 -15.83
N ASN A 127 -5.53 26.49 -14.57
CA ASN A 127 -4.14 26.71 -14.19
C ASN A 127 -3.22 25.59 -14.67
N GLN A 128 -1.98 25.97 -15.00
CA GLN A 128 -0.91 25.01 -15.27
C GLN A 128 -0.59 24.19 -14.03
N THR A 129 -0.06 22.99 -14.25
CA THR A 129 0.35 22.09 -13.17
C THR A 129 1.51 22.69 -12.39
N GLU A 130 1.33 22.88 -11.10
CA GLU A 130 2.38 23.27 -10.15
C GLU A 130 2.69 22.08 -9.23
N VAL A 131 3.98 21.83 -8.99
CA VAL A 131 4.45 20.74 -8.14
C VAL A 131 5.42 21.26 -7.10
N GLY A 132 5.04 21.20 -5.83
CA GLY A 132 5.92 21.41 -4.68
C GLY A 132 6.53 20.09 -4.20
N LEU A 133 7.80 20.11 -3.80
CA LEU A 133 8.50 18.93 -3.27
C LEU A 133 8.87 19.15 -1.80
N TYR A 134 8.48 18.21 -0.95
CA TYR A 134 8.75 18.22 0.48
C TYR A 134 9.54 16.97 0.87
N PHE A 135 10.76 17.20 1.35
CA PHE A 135 11.64 16.14 1.85
C PHE A 135 11.72 16.24 3.36
N GLN A 136 11.29 15.18 4.06
CA GLN A 136 11.25 15.18 5.53
C GLN A 136 12.63 15.28 6.19
N ARG A 137 13.72 14.99 5.46
CA ARG A 137 15.09 15.21 5.95
C ARG A 137 15.40 16.67 6.24
N ASP A 138 14.69 17.58 5.57
CA ASP A 138 14.80 19.01 5.83
C ASP A 138 13.96 19.36 7.06
N LYS A 139 14.61 19.76 8.16
CA LYS A 139 13.94 20.10 9.42
C LYS A 139 12.99 21.30 9.29
N ALA A 140 13.10 22.10 8.22
CA ALA A 140 12.14 23.15 7.91
C ALA A 140 10.80 22.59 7.38
N ASN A 141 10.80 21.37 6.85
CA ASN A 141 9.66 20.74 6.20
C ASN A 141 9.08 19.62 7.07
N ASN A 142 8.15 19.98 7.95
CA ASN A 142 7.35 18.99 8.68
C ASN A 142 6.14 18.58 7.83
N VAL A 143 6.24 17.42 7.18
CA VAL A 143 5.18 16.84 6.33
C VAL A 143 3.87 16.68 7.11
N LYS A 144 3.94 16.28 8.39
CA LYS A 144 2.76 16.16 9.25
C LYS A 144 2.09 17.52 9.42
N GLU A 145 2.84 18.55 9.77
CA GLU A 145 2.29 19.91 9.93
C GLU A 145 1.75 20.50 8.63
N LEU A 146 2.39 20.22 7.49
CA LEU A 146 1.87 20.59 6.18
C LEU A 146 0.49 19.95 5.95
N LEU A 147 0.37 18.64 6.14
CA LEU A 147 -0.88 17.91 5.98
C LEU A 147 -1.98 18.44 6.91
N ARG A 148 -1.66 18.59 8.21
CA ARG A 148 -2.60 19.15 9.20
C ARG A 148 -3.05 20.56 8.84
N SER A 149 -2.12 21.40 8.37
CA SER A 149 -2.43 22.74 7.87
C SER A 149 -3.42 22.70 6.70
N LEU A 150 -3.27 21.77 5.76
CA LEU A 150 -4.19 21.63 4.64
C LEU A 150 -5.57 21.10 5.09
N ILE A 151 -5.62 20.10 5.97
CA ILE A 151 -6.89 19.57 6.54
C ILE A 151 -7.66 20.66 7.28
N SER A 152 -6.96 21.50 8.05
CA SER A 152 -7.57 22.62 8.78
C SER A 152 -8.18 23.69 7.87
N LYS A 153 -7.67 23.82 6.63
CA LYS A 153 -8.12 24.82 5.65
C LYS A 153 -9.18 24.29 4.68
N ALA A 154 -9.43 22.98 4.68
CA ALA A 154 -10.39 22.33 3.78
C ALA A 154 -11.80 22.89 3.98
N LYS A 155 -12.56 23.01 2.88
CA LYS A 155 -13.90 23.63 2.89
C LYS A 155 -14.98 22.79 2.25
N THR A 156 -14.65 21.98 1.25
CA THR A 156 -15.64 21.31 0.39
C THR A 156 -15.53 19.80 0.43
N VAL A 157 -14.32 19.22 0.41
CA VAL A 157 -14.15 17.77 0.50
C VAL A 157 -12.73 17.41 0.92
N ILE A 158 -12.59 16.32 1.69
CA ILE A 158 -11.31 15.66 1.95
C ILE A 158 -11.44 14.21 1.48
N ALA A 159 -10.58 13.79 0.57
CA ALA A 159 -10.54 12.43 0.05
C ALA A 159 -9.13 11.85 0.23
N ILE A 160 -9.04 10.71 0.91
CA ILE A 160 -7.78 10.11 1.34
C ILE A 160 -7.74 8.65 0.86
N VAL A 161 -6.64 8.28 0.21
CA VAL A 161 -6.25 6.89 -0.02
C VAL A 161 -4.97 6.65 0.75
N MET A 162 -4.96 5.64 1.62
CA MET A 162 -3.83 5.41 2.53
C MET A 162 -3.59 3.93 2.80
N ASP A 163 -2.32 3.53 2.85
CA ASP A 163 -1.90 2.16 3.16
C ASP A 163 -2.06 1.85 4.66
N GLN A 164 -1.54 2.71 5.54
CA GLN A 164 -1.56 2.55 6.99
C GLN A 164 -2.02 3.83 7.67
N PHE A 165 -2.97 3.72 8.59
CA PHE A 165 -3.49 4.85 9.36
C PHE A 165 -3.61 4.51 10.85
N THR A 166 -2.66 5.03 11.64
CA THR A 166 -2.58 4.88 13.10
C THR A 166 -2.21 6.18 13.83
N ASP A 167 -2.12 7.31 13.13
CA ASP A 167 -1.81 8.62 13.71
C ASP A 167 -3.07 9.31 14.27
N MET A 168 -3.17 9.32 15.61
CA MET A 168 -4.32 9.88 16.33
C MET A 168 -4.50 11.40 16.13
N GLU A 169 -3.43 12.15 15.88
CA GLU A 169 -3.53 13.61 15.69
C GLU A 169 -4.17 13.92 14.33
N ILE A 170 -3.71 13.26 13.26
CA ILE A 170 -4.30 13.41 11.93
C ILE A 170 -5.77 12.97 11.95
N PHE A 171 -6.08 11.86 12.60
CA PHE A 171 -7.45 11.36 12.70
C PHE A 171 -8.36 12.33 13.48
N SER A 172 -7.86 12.95 14.55
CA SER A 172 -8.59 13.99 15.30
C SER A 172 -8.91 15.20 14.43
N ASP A 173 -7.97 15.64 13.58
CA ASP A 173 -8.17 16.75 12.65
C ASP A 173 -9.25 16.41 11.59
N LEU A 174 -9.35 15.15 11.16
CA LEU A 174 -10.40 14.70 10.23
C LEU A 174 -11.78 14.64 10.90
N ILE A 175 -11.87 14.16 12.14
CA ILE A 175 -13.11 14.20 12.93
C ILE A 175 -13.56 15.65 13.14
N GLU A 176 -12.63 16.57 13.43
CA GLU A 176 -12.90 18.00 13.54
C GLU A 176 -13.48 18.56 12.24
N ALA A 177 -12.86 18.25 11.09
CA ALA A 177 -13.33 18.65 9.78
C ALA A 177 -14.76 18.17 9.49
N SER A 178 -15.01 16.88 9.76
CA SER A 178 -16.30 16.23 9.54
C SER A 178 -17.38 16.82 10.45
N ASN A 179 -17.14 16.88 11.76
CA ASN A 179 -18.20 17.08 12.75
C ASN A 179 -18.41 18.56 13.10
N LYS A 180 -17.35 19.38 13.09
CA LYS A 180 -17.48 20.81 13.43
C LYS A 180 -17.66 21.69 12.20
N ARG A 181 -16.98 21.36 11.09
CA ARG A 181 -17.01 22.15 9.86
C ARG A 181 -17.94 21.58 8.79
N HIS A 182 -18.50 20.38 9.01
CA HIS A 182 -19.34 19.69 8.05
C HIS A 182 -18.68 19.49 6.67
N VAL A 183 -17.35 19.30 6.66
CA VAL A 183 -16.62 18.94 5.44
C VAL A 183 -16.72 17.43 5.21
N PRO A 184 -17.28 16.95 4.09
CA PRO A 184 -17.31 15.54 3.75
C PRO A 184 -15.91 14.93 3.72
N VAL A 185 -15.73 13.82 4.44
CA VAL A 185 -14.46 13.07 4.47
C VAL A 185 -14.66 11.66 3.89
N TYR A 186 -13.93 11.35 2.83
CA TYR A 186 -13.84 9.99 2.28
C TYR A 186 -12.47 9.40 2.59
N LEU A 187 -12.45 8.27 3.27
CA LEU A 187 -11.23 7.59 3.70
C LEU A 187 -11.22 6.17 3.15
N ILE A 188 -10.30 5.87 2.24
CA ILE A 188 -10.08 4.55 1.68
C ILE A 188 -8.76 4.01 2.24
N LEU A 189 -8.82 2.83 2.86
CA LEU A 189 -7.70 2.17 3.52
C LEU A 189 -7.39 0.81 2.90
N ASP A 190 -6.12 0.40 2.95
CA ASP A 190 -5.73 -0.97 2.60
C ASP A 190 -6.41 -1.99 3.54
N GLU A 191 -7.03 -3.01 2.96
CA GLU A 191 -7.76 -4.05 3.70
C GLU A 191 -6.88 -4.76 4.74
N LYS A 192 -5.58 -4.98 4.42
CA LYS A 192 -4.68 -5.71 5.32
C LYS A 192 -4.34 -4.94 6.59
N ASN A 193 -4.40 -3.60 6.57
CA ASN A 193 -4.03 -2.73 7.68
C ASN A 193 -5.23 -2.13 8.43
N LEU A 194 -6.45 -2.62 8.15
CA LEU A 194 -7.67 -2.15 8.82
C LEU A 194 -7.70 -2.48 10.30
N LYS A 195 -7.07 -3.58 10.71
CA LYS A 195 -7.05 -4.02 12.09
C LYS A 195 -6.37 -2.99 12.98
N GLU A 196 -5.22 -2.48 12.53
CA GLU A 196 -4.43 -1.46 13.21
C GLU A 196 -5.21 -0.14 13.32
N PHE A 197 -5.95 0.23 12.26
CA PHE A 197 -6.84 1.39 12.29
C PHE A 197 -7.99 1.20 13.31
N ALA A 198 -8.65 0.04 13.31
CA ALA A 198 -9.71 -0.27 14.26
C ALA A 198 -9.18 -0.25 15.72
N GLU A 199 -7.98 -0.76 15.97
CA GLU A 199 -7.33 -0.68 17.29
C GLU A 199 -7.07 0.77 17.72
N MET A 200 -6.69 1.66 16.79
CA MET A 200 -6.56 3.10 17.07
C MET A 200 -7.92 3.70 17.44
N CYS A 201 -8.97 3.45 16.66
CA CYS A 201 -10.33 3.93 16.94
C CYS A 201 -10.81 3.48 18.33
N ASN A 202 -10.56 2.21 18.70
CA ASN A 202 -10.93 1.67 20.00
C ASN A 202 -10.19 2.38 21.15
N LYS A 203 -8.90 2.69 20.97
CA LYS A 203 -8.11 3.43 21.97
C LYS A 203 -8.57 4.88 22.14
N MET A 204 -9.16 5.46 21.09
CA MET A 204 -9.72 6.81 21.12
C MET A 204 -11.19 6.85 21.57
N GLU A 205 -11.79 5.68 21.85
CA GLU A 205 -13.19 5.54 22.26
C GLU A 205 -14.19 6.15 21.25
N VAL A 206 -13.83 6.17 19.97
CA VAL A 206 -14.70 6.65 18.89
C VAL A 206 -15.55 5.51 18.32
N THR A 207 -16.77 5.84 17.91
CA THR A 207 -17.75 4.92 17.36
C THR A 207 -18.18 5.33 15.96
N MET A 208 -18.86 4.43 15.25
CA MET A 208 -19.40 4.76 13.92
C MET A 208 -20.40 5.92 13.92
N ASP A 209 -21.07 6.13 15.06
CA ASP A 209 -22.02 7.23 15.24
C ASP A 209 -21.30 8.60 15.22
N ASP A 210 -19.98 8.63 15.47
CA ASP A 210 -19.15 9.84 15.39
C ASP A 210 -18.78 10.21 13.95
N PHE A 211 -19.13 9.38 12.96
CA PHE A 211 -18.71 9.52 11.55
C PHE A 211 -19.86 9.87 10.60
N LEU A 212 -20.80 10.73 11.02
CA LEU A 212 -21.97 11.09 10.20
C LEU A 212 -21.59 11.65 8.82
N ASN A 213 -20.57 12.51 8.77
CA ASN A 213 -20.06 13.14 7.55
C ASN A 213 -18.70 12.56 7.11
N MET A 214 -18.48 11.28 7.42
CA MET A 214 -17.29 10.55 7.02
C MET A 214 -17.68 9.17 6.46
N ARG A 215 -16.98 8.73 5.41
CA ARG A 215 -17.14 7.40 4.82
C ARG A 215 -15.80 6.69 4.78
N ILE A 216 -15.70 5.63 5.57
CA ILE A 216 -14.50 4.81 5.69
C ILE A 216 -14.73 3.52 4.90
N ARG A 217 -13.86 3.24 3.94
CA ARG A 217 -13.94 2.10 3.03
C ARG A 217 -12.58 1.40 2.96
N SER A 218 -12.60 0.15 2.53
CA SER A 218 -11.41 -0.67 2.36
C SER A 218 -11.21 -1.09 0.93
N VAL A 219 -9.96 -1.14 0.47
CA VAL A 219 -9.58 -1.64 -0.84
C VAL A 219 -8.41 -2.61 -0.71
N SER A 220 -8.29 -3.56 -1.63
CA SER A 220 -7.17 -4.48 -1.72
C SER A 220 -6.48 -4.30 -3.07
N GLY A 221 -5.22 -4.70 -3.18
CA GLY A 221 -4.58 -4.82 -4.49
C GLY A 221 -5.13 -5.98 -5.31
N ASP A 222 -4.51 -6.22 -6.46
CA ASP A 222 -4.91 -7.27 -7.39
C ASP A 222 -5.00 -8.66 -6.73
N THR A 223 -5.92 -9.46 -7.23
CA THR A 223 -6.11 -10.83 -6.77
C THR A 223 -5.51 -11.83 -7.75
N TYR A 224 -4.62 -12.68 -7.24
CA TYR A 224 -4.12 -13.86 -7.93
C TYR A 224 -4.95 -15.09 -7.55
N TYR A 225 -5.37 -15.84 -8.57
CA TYR A 225 -6.09 -17.10 -8.44
C TYR A 225 -5.23 -18.25 -8.96
N SER A 226 -4.96 -19.24 -8.10
CA SER A 226 -4.23 -20.45 -8.51
C SER A 226 -5.17 -21.48 -9.13
N LYS A 227 -4.60 -22.39 -9.94
CA LYS A 227 -5.35 -23.52 -10.52
C LYS A 227 -5.96 -24.46 -9.48
N ALA A 228 -5.36 -24.54 -8.29
CA ALA A 228 -5.89 -25.34 -7.18
C ALA A 228 -6.92 -24.58 -6.31
N GLY A 229 -7.49 -23.48 -6.80
CA GLY A 229 -8.50 -22.73 -6.07
C GLY A 229 -7.95 -21.98 -4.86
N LYS A 230 -6.68 -21.56 -4.90
CA LYS A 230 -6.11 -20.64 -3.90
C LYS A 230 -6.30 -19.21 -4.38
N LYS A 231 -6.62 -18.32 -3.43
CA LYS A 231 -6.75 -16.89 -3.62
C LYS A 231 -5.64 -16.18 -2.84
N LEU A 232 -4.96 -15.26 -3.49
CA LEU A 232 -3.99 -14.35 -2.86
C LEU A 232 -4.30 -12.93 -3.31
N THR A 233 -4.40 -11.99 -2.38
CA THR A 233 -4.70 -10.58 -2.66
C THR A 233 -3.47 -9.72 -2.36
N GLY A 234 -3.13 -8.79 -3.26
CA GLY A 234 -2.12 -7.76 -3.02
C GLY A 234 -2.59 -6.68 -2.02
N GLN A 235 -1.69 -5.78 -1.67
CA GLN A 235 -1.99 -4.58 -0.87
C GLN A 235 -2.22 -3.38 -1.77
N ALA A 236 -3.09 -2.48 -1.33
CA ALA A 236 -3.21 -1.15 -1.92
C ALA A 236 -2.15 -0.22 -1.30
N LEU A 237 -1.10 0.09 -2.07
CA LEU A 237 0.05 0.86 -1.60
C LEU A 237 -0.01 2.35 -1.97
N GLU A 238 -1.05 2.75 -2.69
CA GLU A 238 -1.24 4.12 -3.13
C GLU A 238 -1.55 5.04 -1.96
N LYS A 239 -0.96 6.24 -2.02
CA LYS A 239 -1.00 7.20 -0.92
C LYS A 239 -1.16 8.60 -1.46
N PHE A 240 -2.37 9.13 -1.32
CA PHE A 240 -2.62 10.53 -1.61
C PHE A 240 -3.81 11.10 -0.84
N VAL A 241 -3.80 12.42 -0.72
CA VAL A 241 -4.82 13.23 -0.06
C VAL A 241 -5.24 14.31 -1.03
N LEU A 242 -6.48 14.24 -1.50
CA LEU A 242 -7.14 15.23 -2.33
C LEU A 242 -7.98 16.16 -1.43
N ILE A 243 -7.73 17.46 -1.50
CA ILE A 243 -8.45 18.47 -0.70
C ILE A 243 -9.11 19.47 -1.65
N ASP A 244 -10.41 19.65 -1.44
CA ASP A 244 -11.30 20.59 -2.12
C ASP A 244 -11.34 20.47 -3.66
N CYS A 245 -10.83 19.37 -4.22
CA CYS A 245 -10.55 19.23 -5.66
C CYS A 245 -9.65 20.36 -6.22
N GLU A 246 -8.81 20.94 -5.37
CA GLU A 246 -7.86 22.02 -5.73
C GLU A 246 -6.40 21.60 -5.61
N GLN A 247 -6.13 20.68 -4.70
CA GLN A 247 -4.76 20.29 -4.36
C GLN A 247 -4.69 18.83 -3.94
N VAL A 248 -3.54 18.22 -4.23
CA VAL A 248 -3.23 16.84 -3.85
C VAL A 248 -1.89 16.78 -3.16
N LEU A 249 -1.82 16.09 -2.02
CA LEU A 249 -0.56 15.60 -1.48
C LEU A 249 -0.42 14.12 -1.81
N ALA A 250 0.66 13.71 -2.47
CA ALA A 250 0.93 12.29 -2.75
C ALA A 250 2.40 11.96 -2.46
N GLY A 251 2.69 10.72 -2.05
CA GLY A 251 4.07 10.33 -1.79
C GLY A 251 4.22 9.08 -0.94
N THR A 252 5.32 8.99 -0.20
CA THR A 252 5.68 7.81 0.59
C THR A 252 5.27 7.89 2.06
N TYR A 253 4.70 9.02 2.49
CA TYR A 253 4.32 9.25 3.88
C TYR A 253 3.02 8.53 4.24
N SER A 254 3.10 7.55 5.14
CA SER A 254 1.95 6.87 5.74
C SER A 254 1.53 7.57 7.02
N PHE A 255 0.26 7.47 7.42
CA PHE A 255 -0.25 8.13 8.63
C PHE A 255 0.09 7.33 9.89
N THR A 256 1.37 7.26 10.22
CA THR A 256 1.89 6.55 11.38
C THR A 256 2.85 7.43 12.18
N TRP A 257 3.00 7.13 13.46
CA TRP A 257 3.98 7.81 14.31
C TRP A 257 5.42 7.65 13.77
N LEU A 258 5.76 6.48 13.22
CA LEU A 258 7.08 6.21 12.63
C LEU A 258 7.35 7.11 11.43
N CYS A 259 6.36 7.30 10.54
CA CYS A 259 6.47 8.25 9.45
C CYS A 259 6.62 9.68 9.95
N SER A 260 6.00 10.07 11.07
CA SER A 260 6.21 11.40 11.64
C SER A 260 7.59 11.62 12.27
N GLN A 261 8.20 10.59 12.87
CA GLN A 261 9.34 10.77 13.77
C GLN A 261 10.66 10.16 13.27
N LEU A 262 10.60 9.04 12.55
CA LEU A 262 11.77 8.22 12.25
C LEU A 262 12.01 8.01 10.75
N HIS A 263 10.97 7.70 9.98
CA HIS A 263 11.13 7.45 8.55
C HIS A 263 11.38 8.77 7.80
N THR A 264 12.12 8.67 6.70
CA THR A 264 12.29 9.77 5.77
C THR A 264 11.36 9.58 4.59
N SER A 265 10.34 10.42 4.47
CA SER A 265 9.40 10.38 3.36
C SER A 265 9.59 11.52 2.36
N LEU A 266 9.09 11.29 1.15
CA LEU A 266 8.93 12.27 0.09
C LEU A 266 7.43 12.54 -0.08
N VAL A 267 7.05 13.81 -0.12
CA VAL A 267 5.69 14.24 -0.47
C VAL A 267 5.73 15.28 -1.57
N MET A 268 4.88 15.10 -2.56
CA MET A 268 4.63 16.00 -3.67
C MET A 268 3.30 16.72 -3.44
N HIS A 269 3.30 18.04 -3.55
CA HIS A 269 2.10 18.88 -3.48
C HIS A 269 1.75 19.35 -4.88
N PHE A 270 0.68 18.78 -5.42
CA PHE A 270 0.18 19.08 -6.76
C PHE A 270 -0.95 20.09 -6.71
N LYS A 271 -0.93 21.05 -7.64
CA LYS A 271 -2.01 21.99 -7.92
C LYS A 271 -2.22 22.15 -9.42
N GLY A 272 -3.38 22.67 -9.80
CA GLY A 272 -3.76 22.88 -11.20
C GLY A 272 -4.27 21.61 -11.88
N LYS A 273 -4.15 21.53 -13.20
CA LYS A 273 -4.85 20.53 -14.02
C LYS A 273 -4.62 19.07 -13.62
N ILE A 274 -3.43 18.73 -13.10
CA ILE A 274 -3.09 17.35 -12.69
C ILE A 274 -4.01 16.79 -11.59
N VAL A 275 -4.64 17.65 -10.80
CA VAL A 275 -5.59 17.26 -9.74
C VAL A 275 -6.76 16.46 -10.33
N ASN A 276 -7.13 16.71 -11.60
CA ASN A 276 -8.17 15.96 -12.30
C ASN A 276 -7.84 14.47 -12.48
N ASP A 277 -6.56 14.13 -12.64
CA ASP A 277 -6.16 12.73 -12.78
C ASP A 277 -6.26 11.99 -11.44
N PHE A 278 -5.95 12.67 -10.33
CA PHE A 278 -6.16 12.13 -8.98
C PHE A 278 -7.65 12.06 -8.60
N ASP A 279 -8.48 13.01 -9.03
CA ASP A 279 -9.95 12.95 -8.86
C ASP A 279 -10.52 11.71 -9.54
N ARG A 280 -10.12 11.47 -10.80
CA ARG A 280 -10.53 10.28 -11.55
C ARG A 280 -10.04 9.00 -10.87
N GLU A 281 -8.79 8.97 -10.46
CA GLU A 281 -8.21 7.81 -9.77
C GLU A 281 -8.94 7.51 -8.46
N PHE A 282 -9.21 8.53 -7.64
CA PHE A 282 -9.97 8.37 -6.41
C PHE A 282 -11.35 7.76 -6.66
N ARG A 283 -12.05 8.19 -7.71
CA ARG A 283 -13.36 7.64 -8.09
C ARG A 283 -13.27 6.18 -8.52
N CYS A 284 -12.23 5.80 -9.26
CA CYS A 284 -11.99 4.40 -9.63
C CYS A 284 -11.79 3.53 -8.38
N ILE A 285 -10.88 3.93 -7.49
CA ILE A 285 -10.59 3.20 -6.24
C ILE A 285 -11.83 3.16 -5.35
N TYR A 286 -12.58 4.26 -5.26
CA TYR A 286 -13.83 4.31 -4.49
C TYR A 286 -14.84 3.30 -5.03
N ALA A 287 -14.92 3.13 -6.35
CA ALA A 287 -15.82 2.19 -6.98
C ALA A 287 -15.48 0.72 -6.67
N GLU A 288 -14.19 0.40 -6.58
CA GLU A 288 -13.68 -0.94 -6.25
C GLU A 288 -13.69 -1.22 -4.74
N SER A 289 -13.67 -0.18 -3.92
CA SER A 289 -13.61 -0.28 -2.47
C SER A 289 -14.92 -0.80 -1.85
N ARG A 290 -14.84 -1.34 -0.64
CA ARG A 290 -15.97 -1.89 0.14
C ARG A 290 -16.21 -1.07 1.39
N SER A 291 -17.47 -0.87 1.76
CA SER A 291 -17.82 -0.22 3.03
C SER A 291 -17.31 -1.06 4.21
N ILE A 292 -16.72 -0.40 5.21
CA ILE A 292 -16.28 -1.08 6.43
C ILE A 292 -17.44 -1.06 7.42
N GLU A 293 -17.95 -2.23 7.76
CA GLU A 293 -18.71 -2.41 9.01
C GLU A 293 -17.69 -2.57 10.14
N LEU A 294 -17.39 -1.49 10.86
CA LEU A 294 -16.69 -1.58 12.14
C LEU A 294 -17.65 -2.28 13.12
N GLN A 295 -17.69 -3.62 13.08
CA GLN A 295 -18.61 -4.38 13.91
C GLN A 295 -18.37 -4.08 15.39
N LYS A 296 -19.46 -3.90 16.14
CA LYS A 296 -19.46 -3.86 17.61
C LYS A 296 -18.74 -5.07 18.25
N SER A 297 -18.58 -6.18 17.52
CA SER A 297 -17.96 -7.44 17.96
C SER A 297 -16.43 -7.49 17.81
N THR A 298 -15.80 -6.59 17.03
CA THR A 298 -14.32 -6.47 17.00
C THR A 298 -13.78 -5.90 18.31
N PHE A 299 -14.64 -5.30 19.12
CA PHE A 299 -14.32 -4.69 20.41
C PHE A 299 -14.19 -5.71 21.57
N THR A 300 -14.66 -6.95 21.44
CA THR A 300 -14.60 -7.97 22.51
C THR A 300 -13.59 -9.09 22.27
N LYS A 301 -13.30 -9.49 21.02
CA LYS A 301 -12.35 -10.59 20.75
C LYS A 301 -10.86 -10.23 20.99
N ALA A 302 -10.52 -8.94 21.07
CA ALA A 302 -9.16 -8.51 21.41
C ALA A 302 -8.86 -8.60 22.92
N ALA A 303 -9.89 -8.70 23.78
CA ALA A 303 -9.73 -8.88 25.22
C ALA A 303 -9.50 -10.36 25.59
N GLU A 304 -10.18 -11.29 24.92
CA GLU A 304 -10.05 -12.74 25.20
C GLU A 304 -8.74 -13.34 24.68
N ASN A 305 -8.17 -12.82 23.58
CA ASN A 305 -6.88 -13.28 23.08
C ASN A 305 -5.66 -12.80 23.90
N LYS A 306 -5.85 -11.86 24.86
CA LYS A 306 -4.77 -11.40 25.74
C LYS A 306 -4.41 -12.40 26.85
N GLU A 307 -5.27 -13.36 27.17
CA GLU A 307 -4.96 -14.34 28.22
C GLU A 307 -4.15 -15.54 27.73
N LEU A 308 -4.17 -15.86 26.44
CA LEU A 308 -3.49 -17.04 25.88
C LEU A 308 -2.10 -16.76 25.27
N GLN A 309 -1.68 -15.49 25.13
CA GLN A 309 -0.37 -15.09 24.59
C GLN A 309 0.67 -14.67 25.65
N LYS A 310 0.46 -14.99 26.93
CA LYS A 310 1.42 -14.68 28.02
C LYS A 310 2.65 -15.60 28.09
N SER A 311 2.84 -16.52 27.15
CA SER A 311 4.07 -17.32 27.06
C SER A 311 4.67 -17.16 25.66
N TYR A 312 5.97 -16.86 25.60
CA TYR A 312 6.80 -16.57 24.41
C TYR A 312 6.85 -15.12 23.92
N TYR A 313 7.27 -14.20 24.79
CA TYR A 313 8.13 -13.09 24.37
C TYR A 313 9.59 -13.44 24.71
N ILE A 314 10.29 -14.07 23.76
CA ILE A 314 11.74 -14.02 23.72
C ILE A 314 12.10 -12.58 23.39
N ILE A 315 12.65 -11.87 24.37
CA ILE A 315 13.07 -10.47 24.26
C ILE A 315 14.09 -10.36 23.11
N PRO A 316 13.79 -9.68 21.99
CA PRO A 316 14.80 -9.39 20.98
C PRO A 316 15.75 -8.32 21.52
N ASN A 317 17.02 -8.46 21.18
CA ASN A 317 18.22 -7.79 21.67
C ASN A 317 18.30 -6.24 21.52
N PHE A 318 17.17 -5.53 21.43
CA PHE A 318 17.14 -4.07 21.20
C PHE A 318 17.60 -3.23 22.41
N LEU A 319 17.58 -3.77 23.63
CA LEU A 319 18.07 -3.04 24.80
C LEU A 319 19.61 -2.91 24.86
N LEU A 320 20.35 -3.79 24.16
CA LEU A 320 21.83 -3.77 24.20
C LEU A 320 22.43 -2.63 23.35
N ILE A 321 21.71 -2.19 22.31
CA ILE A 321 22.18 -1.12 21.42
C ILE A 321 22.01 0.26 22.07
N ALA A 322 20.94 0.47 22.85
CA ALA A 322 20.68 1.72 23.56
C ALA A 322 21.70 1.98 24.69
N LEU A 323 22.16 0.93 25.37
CA LEU A 323 23.19 1.04 26.41
C LEU A 323 24.60 1.29 25.83
N LEU A 324 24.88 0.84 24.60
CA LEU A 324 26.15 1.11 23.94
C LEU A 324 26.26 2.54 23.38
N THR A 325 25.14 3.17 23.02
CA THR A 325 25.17 4.56 22.50
C THR A 325 25.35 5.61 23.60
N GLN A 326 24.98 5.31 24.85
CA GLN A 326 25.22 6.20 25.99
C GLN A 326 26.67 6.21 26.49
N LEU A 327 27.50 5.22 26.12
CA LEU A 327 28.90 5.14 26.56
C LEU A 327 29.90 5.86 25.64
N ILE A 328 29.49 6.40 24.49
CA ILE A 328 30.41 6.99 23.48
C ILE A 328 30.30 8.53 23.41
N SER A 329 29.39 9.16 24.15
CA SER A 329 29.21 10.62 24.13
C SER A 329 29.46 11.27 25.50
N THR A 330 30.75 11.38 25.88
CA THR A 330 31.20 12.36 26.88
C THR A 330 32.24 13.29 26.24
N PRO A 331 32.01 14.61 26.19
CA PRO A 331 33.00 15.55 25.63
C PRO A 331 34.11 15.86 26.65
N TYR A 332 35.36 15.59 26.25
CA TYR A 332 36.55 16.13 26.92
C TYR A 332 36.58 17.67 26.77
N SER A 333 36.49 18.39 27.89
CA SER A 333 36.78 19.83 27.96
C SER A 333 38.27 20.01 28.26
N ILE A 334 39.05 20.55 27.32
CA ILE A 334 40.45 20.94 27.55
C ILE A 334 40.47 22.45 27.81
N GLN A 335 40.85 22.82 29.04
CA GLN A 335 41.17 24.20 29.44
C GLN A 335 42.41 24.70 28.69
N LYS A 336 42.33 25.89 28.07
CA LYS A 336 43.52 26.68 27.70
C LYS A 336 43.69 27.83 28.68
N SER A 337 44.79 27.77 29.42
CA SER A 337 45.31 28.80 30.33
C SER A 337 46.05 29.92 29.60
N LYS A 338 45.78 31.16 30.05
CA LYS A 338 46.65 32.34 30.18
C LYS A 338 47.70 32.65 29.10
N LEU A 339 47.58 33.83 28.51
CA LEU A 339 48.70 34.74 28.28
C LEU A 339 48.27 36.19 28.52
N GLN A 340 48.89 36.80 29.52
CA GLN A 340 48.87 38.21 29.87
C GLN A 340 50.17 38.83 29.34
N SER A 341 50.11 40.03 28.78
CA SER A 341 51.21 41.01 28.76
C SER A 341 50.67 42.40 28.37
N PRO A 342 51.42 43.47 28.64
CA PRO A 342 51.37 44.30 29.85
C PRO A 342 50.33 45.41 29.81
#